data_AF-A0AAD8IR56-F1
#
_entry.id   AF-A0AAD8IR56-F1
#
_cell.length_a   1.000
_cell.length_b   1.000
_cell.length_c   1.000
_cell.angle_alpha   90.00
_cell.angle_beta   90.00
_cell.angle_gamma   90.00
#
_symmetry.space_group_name_H-M   'P 1'
#
loop_
_entity.id
_entity.type
_entity.pdbx_description
1 polymer ?
#
loop_
_entity_poly.entity_id
_entity_poly.type
_entity_poly.pdbx_seq_one_letter_code
_entity_poly.pdbx_strand_id
1 'polypeptide(L)'
;MSGKESRIRIVIRTEHDEVERHDEDDESKKEFRRYEFHMVEFKEEGEREEMELHKNWLPPLLSRTADGVMFSLGESMFIVGGVCDSVHESLQLLKPPPHRRHLYYKGGAKINLVNEHQKWEPVPYTNDSWNAICVPLLGKLYNFGIMALRPKVLDNPYCIGGHWKDLPLPEHSPLNSQSEYSIPVVADPYNSRILIHSSSTLYALYPEDNKCECLVPQFFSWPEGIVFAAPDLLLLHDSSYPTSLLAYDLATRKFLEVVWSPSPDVADFVYDVLFSLPNQLLCFAYFLPYSTVYFIKFRAQRPSDHTAVVILTALSVHSTVLADINAVDYLPIC
;
A
#
# COMPACT_ATOMS: atom_id res chain seq x y z
N MET A 1 -8.52 -34.37 -11.78
CA MET A 1 -8.06 -33.36 -10.81
C MET A 1 -8.35 -32.01 -11.44
N SER A 2 -9.38 -31.30 -11.02
CA SER A 2 -9.63 -29.95 -11.53
C SER A 2 -8.52 -29.06 -11.00
N GLY A 3 -7.68 -28.52 -11.88
CA GLY A 3 -6.73 -27.47 -11.50
C GLY A 3 -7.50 -26.35 -10.83
N LYS A 4 -7.11 -25.97 -9.61
CA LYS A 4 -7.68 -24.78 -8.98
C LYS A 4 -7.26 -23.59 -9.84
N GLU A 5 -8.26 -22.93 -10.41
CA GLU A 5 -8.09 -21.65 -11.08
C GLU A 5 -7.48 -20.67 -10.05
N SER A 6 -6.31 -20.11 -10.38
CA SER A 6 -5.64 -19.10 -9.57
C SER A 6 -5.97 -17.74 -10.17
N ARG A 7 -6.39 -16.80 -9.31
CA ARG A 7 -6.72 -15.43 -9.71
C ARG A 7 -5.95 -14.45 -8.86
N ILE A 8 -5.25 -13.53 -9.51
CA ILE A 8 -4.58 -12.41 -8.85
C ILE A 8 -5.31 -11.14 -9.26
N ARG A 9 -5.67 -10.30 -8.31
CA ARG A 9 -6.36 -9.03 -8.58
C ARG A 9 -5.51 -7.87 -8.12
N ILE A 10 -5.42 -6.83 -8.94
CA ILE A 10 -4.79 -5.56 -8.60
C ILE A 10 -5.84 -4.47 -8.75
N VAL A 11 -6.08 -3.71 -7.69
CA VAL A 11 -6.89 -2.49 -7.75
C VAL A 11 -6.00 -1.33 -8.06
N ILE A 12 -6.45 -0.53 -9.02
CA ILE A 12 -5.83 0.69 -9.45
C ILE A 12 -6.76 1.83 -9.04
N ARG A 13 -6.28 2.73 -8.18
CA ARG A 13 -6.96 3.98 -7.85
C ARG A 13 -6.52 5.04 -8.85
N THR A 14 -7.48 5.70 -9.48
CA THR A 14 -7.22 6.83 -10.40
C THR A 14 -7.89 8.08 -9.89
N GLU A 15 -7.17 9.19 -9.88
CA GLU A 15 -7.72 10.50 -9.54
C GLU A 15 -8.34 11.18 -10.77
N HIS A 16 -9.60 11.62 -10.63
CA HIS A 16 -10.32 12.43 -11.63
C HIS A 16 -10.70 13.80 -11.06
N ASP A 17 -10.97 14.73 -11.98
CA ASP A 17 -11.22 16.16 -11.79
C ASP A 17 -11.93 16.56 -10.49
N GLU A 18 -11.52 17.72 -9.98
CA GLU A 18 -12.07 18.37 -8.81
C GLU A 18 -13.57 18.67 -9.00
N VAL A 19 -14.39 18.07 -8.15
CA VAL A 19 -15.80 18.43 -8.05
C VAL A 19 -15.90 19.67 -7.16
N GLU A 20 -16.01 20.84 -7.78
CA GLU A 20 -16.36 22.07 -7.06
C GLU A 20 -17.78 21.94 -6.49
N ARG A 21 -17.92 22.10 -5.17
CA ARG A 21 -19.23 22.23 -4.52
C ARG A 21 -19.33 23.60 -3.86
N HIS A 22 -20.35 24.35 -4.27
CA HIS A 22 -20.81 25.53 -3.55
C HIS A 22 -21.76 25.07 -2.44
N ASP A 23 -21.44 25.40 -1.20
CA ASP A 23 -22.40 25.32 -0.11
C ASP A 23 -23.24 26.60 -0.12
N GLU A 24 -24.56 26.46 0.04
CA GLU A 24 -25.51 27.59 -0.06
C GLU A 24 -25.31 28.64 1.06
N ASP A 25 -24.58 28.30 2.12
CA ASP A 25 -24.37 29.14 3.31
C ASP A 25 -22.89 29.50 3.57
N ASP A 26 -21.96 29.08 2.71
CA ASP A 26 -20.51 29.24 2.92
C ASP A 26 -19.85 29.69 1.61
N GLU A 27 -19.34 30.92 1.55
CA GLU A 27 -18.66 31.48 0.36
C GLU A 27 -17.36 30.73 0.02
N SER A 28 -16.89 29.79 0.86
CA SER A 28 -15.72 28.99 0.57
C SER A 28 -16.02 27.87 -0.44
N LYS A 29 -15.35 27.92 -1.59
CA LYS A 29 -15.31 26.82 -2.55
C LYS A 29 -14.71 25.58 -1.88
N LYS A 30 -15.42 24.45 -1.97
CA LYS A 30 -14.91 23.14 -1.49
C LYS A 30 -14.59 22.28 -2.70
N GLU A 31 -13.30 21.99 -2.87
CA GLU A 31 -12.78 21.08 -3.89
C GLU A 31 -12.78 19.64 -3.34
N PHE A 32 -13.28 18.70 -4.14
CA PHE A 32 -13.28 17.28 -3.84
C PHE A 32 -12.63 16.51 -4.98
N ARG A 33 -11.74 15.57 -4.65
CA ARG A 33 -11.19 14.61 -5.61
C ARG A 33 -12.12 13.42 -5.72
N ARG A 34 -12.40 13.00 -6.96
CA ARG A 34 -13.12 11.75 -7.22
C ARG A 34 -12.12 10.67 -7.56
N TYR A 35 -12.10 9.61 -6.74
CA TYR A 35 -11.33 8.42 -7.02
C TYR A 35 -12.19 7.38 -7.72
N GLU A 36 -11.70 6.95 -8.87
CA GLU A 36 -12.20 5.80 -9.62
C GLU A 36 -11.32 4.58 -9.35
N PHE A 37 -11.93 3.41 -9.40
CA PHE A 37 -11.26 2.16 -9.06
C PHE A 37 -11.43 1.18 -10.20
N HIS A 38 -10.30 0.76 -10.75
CA HIS A 38 -10.22 -0.24 -11.80
C HIS A 38 -9.61 -1.50 -11.22
N MET A 39 -10.03 -2.66 -11.69
CA MET A 39 -9.45 -3.94 -11.30
C MET A 39 -8.79 -4.60 -12.49
N VAL A 40 -7.56 -5.02 -12.33
CA VAL A 40 -6.86 -5.92 -13.25
C VAL A 40 -6.88 -7.30 -12.65
N GLU A 41 -7.52 -8.26 -13.32
CA GLU A 41 -7.57 -9.66 -12.93
C GLU A 41 -6.64 -10.47 -13.86
N PHE A 42 -5.68 -11.18 -13.26
CA PHE A 42 -4.86 -12.18 -13.94
C PHE A 42 -5.46 -13.56 -13.65
N LYS A 43 -5.88 -14.27 -14.69
CA LYS A 43 -6.41 -15.63 -14.62
C LYS A 43 -5.39 -16.60 -15.19
N GLU A 44 -5.01 -17.59 -14.40
CA GLU A 44 -4.16 -18.69 -14.88
C GLU A 44 -5.03 -19.89 -15.29
N GLU A 45 -5.06 -20.18 -16.59
CA GLU A 45 -5.70 -21.37 -17.17
C GLU A 45 -4.64 -22.28 -17.82
N GLY A 46 -4.10 -23.21 -17.04
CA GLY A 46 -3.02 -24.09 -17.48
C GLY A 46 -1.71 -23.34 -17.68
N GLU A 47 -1.23 -23.25 -18.92
CA GLU A 47 -0.02 -22.50 -19.30
C GLU A 47 -0.33 -21.08 -19.82
N ARG A 48 -1.62 -20.71 -19.92
CA ARG A 48 -2.04 -19.38 -20.37
C ARG A 48 -2.39 -18.51 -19.18
N GLU A 49 -1.90 -17.28 -19.22
CA GLU A 49 -2.31 -16.21 -18.31
C GLU A 49 -3.08 -15.19 -19.12
N GLU A 50 -4.35 -14.99 -18.77
CA GLU A 50 -5.21 -13.96 -19.37
C GLU A 50 -5.33 -12.78 -18.41
N MET A 51 -5.22 -11.56 -18.94
CA MET A 51 -5.40 -10.34 -18.17
C MET A 51 -6.70 -9.65 -18.60
N GLU A 52 -7.59 -9.40 -17.64
CA GLU A 52 -8.83 -8.66 -17.84
C GLU A 52 -8.81 -7.35 -17.06
N LEU A 53 -9.23 -6.26 -17.71
CA LEU A 53 -9.44 -4.95 -17.08
C LEU A 53 -10.93 -4.72 -16.85
N HIS A 54 -11.30 -4.51 -15.60
CA HIS A 54 -12.62 -4.07 -15.18
C HIS A 54 -12.57 -2.59 -14.78
N LYS A 55 -13.03 -1.72 -15.66
CA LYS A 55 -13.07 -0.27 -15.40
C LYS A 55 -14.19 0.08 -14.45
N ASN A 56 -13.95 1.01 -13.52
CA ASN A 56 -14.96 1.51 -12.59
C ASN A 56 -15.71 0.38 -11.88
N TRP A 57 -14.95 -0.64 -11.49
CA TRP A 57 -15.48 -1.89 -10.97
C TRP A 57 -16.01 -1.74 -9.54
N LEU A 58 -15.52 -0.75 -8.78
CA LEU A 58 -16.03 -0.41 -7.46
C LEU A 58 -16.74 0.96 -7.46
N PRO A 59 -17.67 1.18 -6.52
CA PRO A 59 -18.26 2.50 -6.34
C PRO A 59 -17.17 3.57 -6.15
N PRO A 60 -17.28 4.75 -6.79
CA PRO A 60 -16.30 5.80 -6.64
C PRO A 60 -16.29 6.36 -5.21
N LEU A 61 -15.13 6.86 -4.79
CA LEU A 61 -14.93 7.48 -3.49
C LEU A 61 -14.65 8.97 -3.66
N LEU A 62 -15.34 9.82 -2.89
CA LEU A 62 -15.03 11.25 -2.83
C LEU A 62 -14.16 11.52 -1.61
N SER A 63 -13.02 12.20 -1.82
CA SER A 63 -12.15 12.69 -0.74
C SER A 63 -11.89 14.18 -0.88
N ARG A 64 -11.67 14.85 0.26
CA ARG A 64 -11.39 16.30 0.30
C ARG A 64 -9.90 16.61 0.51
N THR A 65 -9.13 15.68 1.06
CA THR A 65 -7.72 15.94 1.43
C THR A 65 -6.88 14.71 1.12
N ALA A 66 -5.64 14.99 0.68
CA ALA A 66 -4.46 14.15 0.36
C ALA A 66 -4.62 12.62 0.27
N ASP A 67 -3.80 12.01 -0.58
CA ASP A 67 -3.82 10.59 -0.92
C ASP A 67 -3.70 9.70 0.33
N GLY A 68 -4.83 9.12 0.75
CA GLY A 68 -4.85 8.12 1.82
C GLY A 68 -4.09 6.87 1.40
N VAL A 69 -3.55 6.13 2.35
CA VAL A 69 -2.86 4.86 2.07
C VAL A 69 -3.88 3.76 1.83
N MET A 70 -3.68 3.01 0.76
CA MET A 70 -4.52 1.89 0.36
C MET A 70 -3.81 0.57 0.70
N PHE A 71 -4.50 -0.34 1.38
CA PHE A 71 -3.97 -1.66 1.72
C PHE A 71 -5.09 -2.72 1.74
N SER A 72 -4.71 -3.98 1.59
CA SER A 72 -5.62 -5.13 1.71
C SER A 72 -5.44 -5.79 3.07
N LEU A 73 -6.56 -6.24 3.65
CA LEU A 73 -6.55 -7.06 4.86
C LEU A 73 -7.70 -8.06 4.78
N GLY A 74 -7.32 -9.34 4.64
CA GLY A 74 -8.27 -10.40 4.32
C GLY A 74 -9.04 -10.08 3.03
N GLU A 75 -10.34 -10.32 3.05
CA GLU A 75 -11.24 -10.09 1.91
C GLU A 75 -11.67 -8.62 1.74
N SER A 76 -11.03 -7.69 2.44
CA SER A 76 -11.40 -6.28 2.43
C SER A 76 -10.25 -5.38 1.99
N MET A 77 -10.60 -4.36 1.21
CA MET A 77 -9.72 -3.25 0.90
C MET A 77 -10.00 -2.09 1.85
N PHE A 78 -8.96 -1.42 2.28
CA PHE A 78 -9.01 -0.26 3.17
C PHE A 78 -8.29 0.92 2.52
N ILE A 79 -8.82 2.11 2.78
CA ILE A 79 -8.19 3.39 2.48
C ILE A 79 -8.22 4.18 3.79
N VAL A 80 -7.05 4.56 4.31
CA VAL A 80 -6.93 5.29 5.59
C VAL A 80 -6.03 6.50 5.42
N GLY A 81 -6.42 7.63 6.02
CA GLY A 81 -5.70 8.90 6.00
C GLY A 81 -6.41 9.99 5.22
N GLY A 82 -5.68 11.08 4.97
CA GLY A 82 -6.16 12.19 4.16
C GLY A 82 -7.18 13.08 4.85
N VAL A 83 -6.98 13.49 6.12
CA VAL A 83 -7.82 14.52 6.77
C VAL A 83 -6.96 15.62 7.37
N CYS A 84 -7.24 16.87 6.98
CA CYS A 84 -6.72 18.09 7.59
C CYS A 84 -7.78 18.67 8.54
N ASP A 85 -7.38 18.96 9.79
CA ASP A 85 -8.28 19.38 10.88
C ASP A 85 -9.03 20.70 10.64
N SER A 86 -8.65 21.50 9.64
CA SER A 86 -9.36 22.72 9.25
C SER A 86 -10.79 22.48 8.74
N VAL A 87 -11.17 21.21 8.55
CA VAL A 87 -12.45 20.79 7.97
C VAL A 87 -13.46 20.28 9.02
N HIS A 88 -13.07 20.21 10.29
CA HIS A 88 -13.85 19.50 11.32
C HIS A 88 -15.28 20.05 11.53
N GLU A 89 -15.51 21.34 11.30
CA GLU A 89 -16.82 21.98 11.52
C GLU A 89 -17.77 21.90 10.32
N SER A 90 -17.27 21.77 9.08
CA SER A 90 -18.12 21.84 7.87
C SER A 90 -18.63 20.48 7.36
N LEU A 91 -18.07 19.35 7.80
CA LEU A 91 -18.51 18.01 7.33
C LEU A 91 -19.68 17.40 8.11
N GLN A 92 -20.00 17.88 9.33
CA GLN A 92 -21.18 17.40 10.06
C GLN A 92 -22.50 17.81 9.38
N LEU A 93 -22.46 18.73 8.41
CA LEU A 93 -23.62 19.30 7.73
C LEU A 93 -23.92 18.70 6.35
N LEU A 94 -23.05 17.87 5.78
CA LEU A 94 -23.29 17.27 4.46
C LEU A 94 -24.20 16.04 4.57
N LYS A 95 -25.50 16.26 4.76
CA LYS A 95 -26.50 15.27 4.32
C LYS A 95 -26.34 15.12 2.80
N PRO A 96 -26.19 13.90 2.24
CA PRO A 96 -26.15 13.75 0.80
C PRO A 96 -27.46 14.29 0.19
N PRO A 97 -27.40 15.05 -0.93
CA PRO A 97 -28.61 15.49 -1.59
C PRO A 97 -29.44 14.28 -2.06
N PRO A 98 -30.78 14.36 -2.05
CA PRO A 98 -31.67 13.22 -2.29
C PRO A 98 -31.56 12.60 -3.69
N HIS A 99 -30.80 13.21 -4.61
CA HIS A 99 -30.77 12.83 -6.02
C HIS A 99 -29.43 12.33 -6.56
N ARG A 100 -28.37 12.25 -5.75
CA ARG A 100 -27.11 11.55 -6.14
C ARG A 100 -26.49 10.82 -4.95
N ARG A 101 -26.39 9.50 -5.04
CA ARG A 101 -25.84 8.59 -4.01
C ARG A 101 -24.31 8.65 -3.97
N HIS A 102 -23.70 9.81 -3.76
CA HIS A 102 -22.28 9.89 -3.46
C HIS A 102 -22.05 9.66 -1.97
N LEU A 103 -21.23 8.67 -1.62
CA LEU A 103 -20.87 8.35 -0.23
C LEU A 103 -19.58 9.09 0.15
N TYR A 104 -19.62 9.80 1.27
CA TYR A 104 -18.51 10.57 1.83
C TYR A 104 -18.01 9.86 3.09
N TYR A 105 -16.69 9.80 3.28
CA TYR A 105 -16.09 9.23 4.47
C TYR A 105 -15.02 10.14 5.04
N LYS A 106 -14.97 10.21 6.36
CA LYS A 106 -13.98 10.98 7.11
C LYS A 106 -12.89 10.05 7.59
N GLY A 107 -11.65 10.31 7.19
CA GLY A 107 -10.44 9.66 7.70
C GLY A 107 -10.17 8.26 7.15
N GLY A 108 -11.19 7.46 6.85
CA GLY A 108 -10.97 6.20 6.16
C GLY A 108 -12.24 5.47 5.76
N ALA A 109 -12.10 4.58 4.79
CA ALA A 109 -13.17 3.75 4.28
C ALA A 109 -12.66 2.33 4.02
N LYS A 110 -13.54 1.35 4.16
CA LYS A 110 -13.28 -0.05 3.80
C LYS A 110 -14.38 -0.57 2.91
N ILE A 111 -14.08 -1.60 2.14
CA ILE A 111 -15.05 -2.31 1.33
C ILE A 111 -14.71 -3.81 1.37
N ASN A 112 -15.72 -4.63 1.63
CA ASN A 112 -15.58 -6.07 1.51
C ASN A 112 -15.74 -6.44 0.02
N LEU A 113 -14.74 -7.15 -0.52
CA LEU A 113 -14.61 -7.42 -1.95
C LEU A 113 -15.36 -8.69 -2.38
N VAL A 114 -15.67 -9.59 -1.44
CA VAL A 114 -16.41 -10.84 -1.72
C VAL A 114 -17.93 -10.67 -1.57
N ASN A 115 -18.39 -9.59 -0.96
CA ASN A 115 -19.81 -9.31 -0.80
C ASN A 115 -20.47 -8.97 -2.15
N GLU A 116 -21.61 -9.59 -2.46
CA GLU A 116 -22.41 -9.28 -3.66
C GLU A 116 -22.87 -7.82 -3.70
N HIS A 117 -23.02 -7.19 -2.54
CA HIS A 117 -23.39 -5.78 -2.40
C HIS A 117 -22.21 -4.96 -1.88
N GLN A 118 -21.18 -4.85 -2.73
CA GLN A 118 -20.00 -4.04 -2.48
C GLN A 118 -20.41 -2.60 -2.14
N LYS A 119 -20.14 -2.19 -0.90
CA LYS A 119 -20.44 -0.87 -0.39
C LYS A 119 -19.31 -0.41 0.50
N TRP A 120 -18.90 0.84 0.32
CA TRP A 120 -17.99 1.48 1.25
C TRP A 120 -18.62 1.58 2.65
N GLU A 121 -17.80 1.33 3.66
CA GLU A 121 -18.15 1.47 5.07
C GLU A 121 -17.10 2.37 5.74
N PRO A 122 -17.49 3.19 6.73
CA PRO A 122 -16.53 4.01 7.45
C PRO A 122 -15.55 3.14 8.24
N VAL A 123 -14.29 3.53 8.26
CA VAL A 123 -13.26 2.97 9.14
C VAL A 123 -13.02 3.95 10.29
N PRO A 124 -12.81 3.48 11.53
CA PRO A 124 -12.36 4.36 12.61
C PRO A 124 -11.14 5.17 12.18
N TYR A 125 -11.14 6.48 12.45
CA TYR A 125 -10.02 7.37 12.15
C TYR A 125 -9.46 7.98 13.42
N THR A 126 -8.21 8.44 13.36
CA THR A 126 -7.56 9.17 14.45
C THR A 126 -7.64 10.67 14.16
N ASN A 127 -7.84 11.50 15.17
CA ASN A 127 -7.77 12.96 14.99
C ASN A 127 -6.35 13.47 14.68
N ASP A 128 -5.32 12.63 14.85
CA ASP A 128 -3.92 13.03 14.70
C ASP A 128 -3.33 12.67 13.32
N SER A 129 -4.13 12.15 12.38
CA SER A 129 -3.64 11.57 11.12
C SER A 129 -3.59 12.57 9.97
N TRP A 130 -2.70 13.55 10.08
CA TRP A 130 -2.11 14.14 8.88
C TRP A 130 -1.22 13.06 8.26
N ASN A 131 -1.64 12.53 7.11
CA ASN A 131 -0.97 11.47 6.34
C ASN A 131 -0.73 10.18 7.15
N ALA A 132 -1.65 9.22 7.01
CA ALA A 132 -1.58 7.98 7.77
C ALA A 132 -0.52 7.03 7.19
N ILE A 133 0.59 6.81 7.92
CA ILE A 133 1.45 5.64 7.66
C ILE A 133 0.79 4.44 8.32
N CYS A 134 -0.09 3.76 7.57
CA CYS A 134 -0.79 2.57 8.05
C CYS A 134 -0.17 1.30 7.50
N VAL A 135 0.01 0.30 8.35
CA VAL A 135 0.50 -1.02 7.95
C VAL A 135 -0.36 -2.13 8.56
N PRO A 136 -0.84 -3.10 7.75
CA PRO A 136 -1.54 -4.28 8.25
C PRO A 136 -0.56 -5.36 8.73
N LEU A 137 -0.78 -5.91 9.92
CA LEU A 137 -0.03 -7.06 10.42
C LEU A 137 -0.91 -7.91 11.35
N LEU A 138 -0.98 -9.22 11.09
CA LEU A 138 -1.70 -10.20 11.91
C LEU A 138 -3.17 -9.81 12.24
N GLY A 139 -3.90 -9.28 11.26
CA GLY A 139 -5.32 -8.91 11.44
C GLY A 139 -5.55 -7.54 12.10
N LYS A 140 -4.50 -6.85 12.54
CA LYS A 140 -4.55 -5.52 13.14
C LYS A 140 -4.03 -4.46 12.17
N LEU A 141 -4.40 -3.20 12.41
CA LEU A 141 -3.84 -2.05 11.71
C LEU A 141 -3.00 -1.21 12.66
N TYR A 142 -1.79 -0.89 12.24
CA TYR A 142 -0.86 -0.05 12.98
C TYR A 142 -0.67 1.26 12.23
N ASN A 143 -0.84 2.38 12.92
CA ASN A 143 -0.66 3.72 12.36
C ASN A 143 0.53 4.37 13.06
N PHE A 144 1.55 4.72 12.29
CA PHE A 144 2.76 5.38 12.78
C PHE A 144 2.73 6.90 12.59
N GLY A 145 1.84 7.42 11.74
CA GLY A 145 1.74 8.84 11.36
C GLY A 145 3.02 9.39 10.73
N ILE A 146 2.95 10.55 10.06
CA ILE A 146 4.19 11.22 9.58
C ILE A 146 4.86 12.06 10.68
N MET A 147 4.06 12.70 11.55
CA MET A 147 4.56 13.60 12.60
C MET A 147 4.14 13.20 14.02
N ALA A 148 3.30 12.17 14.15
CA ALA A 148 2.73 11.76 15.43
C ALA A 148 3.61 10.68 16.09
N LEU A 149 4.38 11.08 17.10
CA LEU A 149 5.33 10.24 17.86
C LEU A 149 4.69 9.15 18.75
N ARG A 150 3.42 8.82 18.53
CA ARG A 150 2.69 7.81 19.30
C ARG A 150 2.00 6.88 18.33
N PRO A 151 2.66 5.77 17.95
CA PRO A 151 2.02 4.79 17.09
C PRO A 151 0.74 4.31 17.75
N LYS A 152 -0.28 4.07 16.94
CA LYS A 152 -1.59 3.59 17.37
C LYS A 152 -1.90 2.27 16.73
N VAL A 153 -2.73 1.48 17.40
CA VAL A 153 -3.21 0.21 16.91
C VAL A 153 -4.73 0.18 16.92
N LEU A 154 -5.30 -0.38 15.85
CA LEU A 154 -6.69 -0.76 15.74
C LEU A 154 -6.77 -2.29 15.74
N ASP A 155 -7.13 -2.85 16.90
CA ASP A 155 -7.15 -4.31 17.14
C ASP A 155 -8.13 -5.06 16.21
N ASN A 156 -9.27 -4.42 15.91
CA ASN A 156 -10.28 -4.98 15.03
C ASN A 156 -10.72 -3.93 14.00
N PRO A 157 -10.08 -3.91 12.82
CA PRO A 157 -10.40 -2.94 11.78
C PRO A 157 -11.76 -3.18 11.11
N TYR A 158 -12.39 -4.34 11.35
CA TYR A 158 -13.71 -4.64 10.82
C TYR A 158 -14.84 -4.09 11.69
N CYS A 159 -14.59 -3.76 12.96
CA CYS A 159 -15.61 -3.29 13.88
C CYS A 159 -15.99 -1.81 13.60
N ILE A 160 -17.25 -1.58 13.25
CA ILE A 160 -17.81 -0.24 13.14
C ILE A 160 -17.85 0.38 14.54
N GLY A 161 -17.11 1.47 14.75
CA GLY A 161 -16.94 2.08 16.06
C GLY A 161 -15.77 1.52 16.88
N GLY A 162 -14.88 0.74 16.26
CA GLY A 162 -13.58 0.44 16.85
C GLY A 162 -12.83 1.72 17.22
N HIS A 163 -11.92 1.63 18.18
CA HIS A 163 -11.13 2.76 18.63
C HIS A 163 -9.65 2.47 18.45
N TRP A 164 -8.94 3.46 17.91
CA TRP A 164 -7.49 3.47 17.92
C TRP A 164 -7.01 3.63 19.36
N LYS A 165 -6.09 2.76 19.76
CA LYS A 165 -5.43 2.81 21.06
C LYS A 165 -3.97 3.14 20.85
N ASP A 166 -3.35 3.75 21.85
CA ASP A 166 -1.89 3.89 21.85
C ASP A 166 -1.25 2.50 21.79
N LEU A 167 -0.30 2.31 20.87
CA LEU A 167 0.49 1.11 20.80
C LEU A 167 1.52 1.17 21.95
N PRO A 168 1.48 0.25 22.92
CA PRO A 168 2.50 0.21 23.95
C PRO A 168 3.85 -0.05 23.29
N LEU A 169 4.78 0.88 23.48
CA LEU A 169 6.18 0.69 23.11
C LEU A 169 6.96 0.26 24.37
N PRO A 170 7.97 -0.62 24.24
CA PRO A 170 8.83 -0.97 25.36
C PRO A 170 9.45 0.29 26.00
N GLU A 171 9.59 0.36 27.33
CA GLU A 171 10.06 1.56 28.04
C GLU A 171 11.38 2.11 27.49
N HIS A 172 12.30 1.21 27.13
CA HIS A 172 13.62 1.53 26.57
C HIS A 172 13.65 1.40 25.04
N SER A 173 12.49 1.44 24.39
CA SER A 173 12.41 1.42 22.93
C SER A 173 13.14 2.63 22.36
N PRO A 174 14.07 2.44 21.40
CA PRO A 174 14.71 3.56 20.71
C PRO A 174 13.67 4.45 20.02
N LEU A 175 12.52 3.89 19.65
CA LEU A 175 11.40 4.60 19.03
C LEU A 175 10.78 5.67 19.96
N ASN A 176 10.86 5.52 21.29
CA ASN A 176 10.33 6.51 22.23
C ASN A 176 11.08 7.85 22.19
N SER A 177 12.33 7.83 21.74
CA SER A 177 13.21 9.00 21.64
C SER A 177 13.34 9.57 20.23
N GLN A 178 12.75 8.92 19.22
CA GLN A 178 12.85 9.40 17.85
C GLN A 178 11.94 10.60 17.62
N SER A 179 12.41 11.55 16.81
CA SER A 179 11.60 12.69 16.36
C SER A 179 10.82 12.39 15.09
N GLU A 180 11.33 11.48 14.24
CA GLU A 180 10.75 11.17 12.93
C GLU A 180 11.06 9.72 12.52
N TYR A 181 10.13 9.11 11.79
CA TYR A 181 10.31 7.82 11.11
C TYR A 181 10.41 8.06 9.61
N SER A 182 11.22 7.26 8.91
CA SER A 182 11.22 7.26 7.46
C SER A 182 10.04 6.44 6.93
N ILE A 183 9.37 6.98 5.90
CA ILE A 183 8.42 6.21 5.09
C ILE A 183 9.16 5.34 4.08
N PRO A 184 8.68 4.12 3.79
CA PRO A 184 7.49 3.48 4.35
C PRO A 184 7.81 2.75 5.67
N VAL A 185 6.78 2.45 6.47
CA VAL A 185 6.88 1.43 7.52
C VAL A 185 6.40 0.10 6.92
N VAL A 186 7.16 -0.99 7.09
CA VAL A 186 6.95 -2.23 6.33
C VAL A 186 6.54 -3.38 7.25
N ALA A 187 5.46 -4.07 6.94
CA ALA A 187 5.09 -5.29 7.66
C ALA A 187 5.94 -6.47 7.19
N ASP A 188 6.44 -7.23 8.16
CA ASP A 188 7.08 -8.53 7.96
C ASP A 188 6.19 -9.61 8.57
N PRO A 189 5.21 -10.13 7.80
CA PRO A 189 4.33 -11.18 8.29
C PRO A 189 5.07 -12.51 8.53
N TYR A 190 6.22 -12.75 7.88
CA TYR A 190 7.00 -13.98 8.08
C TYR A 190 7.57 -14.07 9.49
N ASN A 191 8.01 -12.93 10.03
CA ASN A 191 8.59 -12.84 11.36
C ASN A 191 7.70 -12.12 12.38
N SER A 192 6.42 -11.88 12.04
CA SER A 192 5.44 -11.21 12.92
C SER A 192 5.93 -9.87 13.48
N ARG A 193 6.62 -9.08 12.65
CA ARG A 193 7.23 -7.82 13.05
C ARG A 193 6.95 -6.69 12.06
N ILE A 194 7.24 -5.47 12.49
CA ILE A 194 7.15 -4.26 11.67
C ILE A 194 8.55 -3.67 11.58
N LEU A 195 9.01 -3.44 10.36
CA LEU A 195 10.28 -2.77 10.11
C LEU A 195 10.10 -1.26 10.09
N ILE A 196 10.91 -0.58 10.90
CA ILE A 196 10.88 0.87 11.06
C ILE A 196 12.29 1.39 10.84
N HIS A 197 12.44 2.30 9.89
CA HIS A 197 13.70 2.99 9.65
C HIS A 197 13.68 4.36 10.30
N SER A 198 14.72 4.68 11.07
CA SER A 198 14.89 5.98 11.69
C SER A 198 16.36 6.26 11.98
N SER A 199 16.80 7.50 11.72
CA SER A 199 18.19 7.96 11.92
C SER A 199 19.25 6.98 11.38
N SER A 200 19.06 6.51 10.14
CA SER A 200 19.95 5.54 9.49
C SER A 200 20.08 4.21 10.22
N THR A 201 19.06 3.81 10.96
CA THR A 201 19.03 2.54 11.68
C THR A 201 17.73 1.82 11.36
N LEU A 202 17.84 0.53 11.09
CA LEU A 202 16.69 -0.33 10.86
C LEU A 202 16.31 -1.04 12.16
N TYR A 203 15.10 -0.79 12.62
CA TYR A 203 14.51 -1.42 13.81
C TYR A 203 13.43 -2.42 13.42
N ALA A 204 13.26 -3.44 14.27
CA ALA A 204 12.12 -4.33 14.27
C ALA A 204 11.27 -4.06 15.51
N LEU A 205 9.99 -3.75 15.30
CA LEU A 205 8.98 -3.75 16.35
C LEU A 205 8.20 -5.06 16.29
N TYR A 206 8.10 -5.75 17.42
CA TYR A 206 7.27 -6.93 17.62
C TYR A 206 6.11 -6.52 18.55
N PRO A 207 4.95 -6.14 17.99
CA PRO A 207 3.86 -5.57 18.78
C PRO A 207 3.30 -6.54 19.83
N GLU A 208 3.15 -7.82 19.48
CA GLU A 208 2.60 -8.84 20.38
C GLU A 208 3.55 -9.16 21.55
N ASP A 209 4.85 -9.08 21.33
CA ASP A 209 5.87 -9.32 22.35
C ASP A 209 6.25 -8.06 23.13
N ASN A 210 5.64 -6.91 22.79
CA ASN A 210 6.02 -5.59 23.31
C ASN A 210 7.54 -5.37 23.30
N LYS A 211 8.17 -5.66 22.15
CA LYS A 211 9.62 -5.70 22.00
C LYS A 211 10.06 -4.87 20.79
N CYS A 212 11.15 -4.12 20.93
CA CYS A 212 11.79 -3.42 19.82
C CYS A 212 13.29 -3.73 19.80
N GLU A 213 13.82 -4.07 18.63
CA GLU A 213 15.21 -4.43 18.43
C GLU A 213 15.85 -3.60 17.33
N CYS A 214 17.12 -3.24 17.50
CA CYS A 214 17.95 -2.77 16.39
C CYS A 214 18.37 -3.97 15.54
N LEU A 215 17.87 -4.04 14.30
CA LEU A 215 18.26 -5.09 13.36
C LEU A 215 19.59 -4.78 12.71
N VAL A 216 19.73 -3.57 12.17
CA VAL A 216 20.91 -3.14 11.42
C VAL A 216 21.28 -1.72 11.84
N PRO A 217 22.39 -1.54 12.57
CA PRO A 217 22.95 -0.21 12.76
C PRO A 217 23.50 0.30 11.42
N GLN A 218 23.30 1.57 11.11
CA GLN A 218 23.82 2.21 9.87
C GLN A 218 23.24 1.64 8.57
N PHE A 219 21.91 1.53 8.52
CA PHE A 219 21.16 1.26 7.29
C PHE A 219 20.81 2.61 6.64
N PHE A 220 21.44 2.99 5.53
CA PHE A 220 21.25 4.33 4.94
C PHE A 220 20.25 4.38 3.78
N SER A 221 19.86 3.22 3.23
CA SER A 221 18.97 3.15 2.07
C SER A 221 17.58 2.71 2.54
N TRP A 222 16.59 3.58 2.42
CA TRP A 222 15.19 3.28 2.77
C TRP A 222 14.25 3.95 1.77
N PRO A 223 14.12 3.39 0.55
CA PRO A 223 13.31 3.99 -0.49
C PRO A 223 11.81 3.68 -0.30
N GLU A 224 10.97 4.31 -1.11
CA GLU A 224 9.50 4.19 -1.00
C GLU A 224 8.97 2.79 -1.35
N GLY A 225 9.60 2.08 -2.29
CA GLY A 225 9.20 0.74 -2.71
C GLY A 225 9.97 -0.34 -1.95
N ILE A 226 9.38 -0.93 -0.90
CA ILE A 226 10.02 -2.02 -0.15
C ILE A 226 9.05 -3.20 0.00
N VAL A 227 9.52 -4.40 -0.38
CA VAL A 227 8.76 -5.65 -0.24
C VAL A 227 9.63 -6.80 0.23
N PHE A 228 9.01 -7.78 0.89
CA PHE A 228 9.65 -9.06 1.16
C PHE A 228 9.51 -10.00 -0.03
N ALA A 229 10.64 -10.45 -0.57
CA ALA A 229 10.69 -11.50 -1.59
C ALA A 229 10.67 -12.91 -0.98
N ALA A 230 11.25 -13.04 0.21
CA ALA A 230 11.31 -14.27 1.01
C ALA A 230 11.51 -13.87 2.49
N PRO A 231 11.44 -14.81 3.45
CA PRO A 231 11.85 -14.52 4.82
C PRO A 231 13.24 -13.88 4.83
N ASP A 232 13.36 -12.75 5.53
CA ASP A 232 14.58 -11.94 5.66
C ASP A 232 15.17 -11.35 4.36
N LEU A 233 14.56 -11.55 3.19
CA LEU A 233 15.02 -10.97 1.94
C LEU A 233 14.14 -9.80 1.51
N LEU A 234 14.68 -8.59 1.64
CA LEU A 234 14.06 -7.36 1.18
C LEU A 234 14.48 -7.06 -0.27
N LEU A 235 13.52 -6.60 -1.05
CA LEU A 235 13.78 -5.86 -2.29
C LEU A 235 13.42 -4.41 -2.07
N LEU A 236 14.33 -3.52 -2.46
CA LEU A 236 14.25 -2.08 -2.27
C LEU A 236 14.33 -1.39 -3.62
N HIS A 237 13.31 -0.63 -3.95
CA HIS A 237 13.11 0.06 -5.21
C HIS A 237 12.93 1.56 -4.95
N ASP A 238 13.69 2.37 -5.68
CA ASP A 238 13.64 3.82 -5.61
C ASP A 238 13.02 4.37 -6.90
N SER A 239 11.89 5.06 -6.78
CA SER A 239 11.19 5.70 -7.91
C SER A 239 12.02 6.79 -8.59
N SER A 240 13.01 7.36 -7.89
CA SER A 240 13.96 8.33 -8.47
C SER A 240 15.02 7.67 -9.35
N TYR A 241 15.26 6.38 -9.14
CA TYR A 241 16.18 5.55 -9.93
C TYR A 241 15.44 4.30 -10.39
N PRO A 242 14.47 4.44 -11.28
CA PRO A 242 13.45 3.43 -11.50
C PRO A 242 14.00 2.06 -11.94
N THR A 243 15.16 2.03 -12.61
CA THR A 243 15.83 0.81 -13.05
C THR A 243 16.62 0.11 -11.94
N SER A 244 16.72 0.72 -10.75
CA SER A 244 17.50 0.25 -9.61
C SER A 244 16.64 -0.57 -8.67
N LEU A 245 16.85 -1.88 -8.67
CA LEU A 245 16.36 -2.76 -7.61
C LEU A 245 17.56 -3.25 -6.79
N LEU A 246 17.51 -3.02 -5.49
CA LEU A 246 18.48 -3.54 -4.54
C LEU A 246 17.87 -4.71 -3.79
N ALA A 247 18.70 -5.70 -3.45
CA ALA A 247 18.32 -6.77 -2.55
C ALA A 247 19.12 -6.64 -1.24
N TYR A 248 18.44 -6.79 -0.11
CA TYR A 248 19.08 -6.82 1.21
C TYR A 248 18.65 -8.04 1.99
N ASP A 249 19.63 -8.82 2.42
CA ASP A 249 19.44 -9.98 3.29
C ASP A 249 19.59 -9.54 4.75
N LEU A 250 18.49 -9.52 5.50
CA LEU A 250 18.43 -9.15 6.91
C LEU A 250 19.15 -10.16 7.81
N ALA A 251 19.19 -11.44 7.42
CA ALA A 251 19.84 -12.48 8.21
C ALA A 251 21.37 -12.34 8.16
N THR A 252 21.92 -12.12 6.96
CA THR A 252 23.37 -11.91 6.79
C THR A 252 23.80 -10.44 6.88
N ARG A 253 22.83 -9.52 6.91
CA ARG A 253 23.00 -8.06 6.97
C ARG A 253 23.82 -7.50 5.81
N LYS A 254 23.56 -7.99 4.59
CA LYS A 254 24.32 -7.64 3.39
C LYS A 254 23.41 -7.28 2.23
N PHE A 255 23.84 -6.29 1.46
CA PHE A 255 23.32 -6.08 0.12
C PHE A 255 23.77 -7.22 -0.77
N LEU A 256 22.84 -7.72 -1.58
CA LEU A 256 23.07 -8.74 -2.58
C LEU A 256 23.01 -8.11 -3.96
N GLU A 257 23.79 -8.65 -4.89
CA GLU A 257 23.70 -8.30 -6.30
C GLU A 257 22.36 -8.79 -6.86
N VAL A 258 21.70 -7.96 -7.67
CA VAL A 258 20.42 -8.26 -8.29
C VAL A 258 20.64 -8.45 -9.78
N VAL A 259 20.25 -9.62 -10.31
CA VAL A 259 20.44 -9.97 -11.72
C VAL A 259 19.12 -10.45 -12.31
N TRP A 260 18.73 -9.89 -13.45
CA TRP A 260 17.58 -10.40 -14.19
C TRP A 260 17.95 -11.59 -15.09
N SER A 261 17.09 -12.61 -15.14
CA SER A 261 17.26 -13.82 -15.96
C SER A 261 15.92 -14.32 -16.54
N PRO A 262 15.75 -14.32 -17.88
CA PRO A 262 16.65 -13.69 -18.86
C PRO A 262 16.73 -12.18 -18.60
N SER A 263 17.85 -11.54 -18.97
CA SER A 263 17.94 -10.08 -18.96
C SER A 263 16.87 -9.57 -19.92
N PRO A 264 15.83 -8.88 -19.43
CA PRO A 264 14.79 -8.42 -20.30
C PRO A 264 15.25 -7.10 -20.95
N ASP A 265 14.67 -6.73 -22.09
CA ASP A 265 14.81 -5.39 -22.69
C ASP A 265 14.02 -4.38 -21.83
N VAL A 266 14.45 -4.27 -20.59
CA VAL A 266 13.76 -3.63 -19.47
C VAL A 266 14.56 -2.44 -18.94
N ALA A 267 15.76 -2.21 -19.49
CA ALA A 267 16.62 -1.09 -19.16
C ALA A 267 15.96 0.29 -19.34
N ASP A 268 14.83 0.36 -20.05
CA ASP A 268 14.10 1.59 -20.34
C ASP A 268 12.82 1.79 -19.49
N PHE A 269 12.47 0.84 -18.60
CA PHE A 269 11.24 0.99 -17.82
C PHE A 269 11.46 1.80 -16.55
N VAL A 270 10.68 2.88 -16.46
CA VAL A 270 10.48 3.65 -15.24
C VAL A 270 9.46 2.89 -14.40
N TYR A 271 9.89 2.19 -13.35
CA TYR A 271 8.98 1.55 -12.40
C TYR A 271 8.45 2.53 -11.36
N ASP A 272 7.14 2.49 -11.10
CA ASP A 272 6.49 3.38 -10.13
C ASP A 272 6.26 2.68 -8.79
N VAL A 273 5.74 1.44 -8.81
CA VAL A 273 5.39 0.73 -7.58
C VAL A 273 5.81 -0.74 -7.65
N LEU A 274 6.39 -1.21 -6.55
CA LEU A 274 6.73 -2.60 -6.28
C LEU A 274 5.81 -3.16 -5.19
N PHE A 275 5.13 -4.27 -5.46
CA PHE A 275 4.28 -4.94 -4.46
C PHE A 275 4.42 -6.47 -4.50
N SER A 276 4.17 -7.09 -3.35
CA SER A 276 4.12 -8.55 -3.19
C SER A 276 2.76 -9.11 -3.58
N LEU A 277 2.76 -10.21 -4.31
CA LEU A 277 1.60 -10.99 -4.70
C LEU A 277 1.59 -12.35 -3.95
N PRO A 278 0.46 -13.09 -3.97
CA PRO A 278 0.42 -14.45 -3.42
C PRO A 278 1.52 -15.35 -3.98
N ASN A 279 1.91 -16.39 -3.23
CA ASN A 279 2.87 -17.40 -3.65
C ASN A 279 4.28 -16.86 -3.98
N GLN A 280 4.74 -15.84 -3.23
CA GLN A 280 6.06 -15.21 -3.40
C GLN A 280 6.28 -14.63 -4.80
N LEU A 281 5.18 -14.30 -5.48
CA LEU A 281 5.22 -13.54 -6.71
C LEU A 281 5.41 -12.08 -6.37
N LEU A 282 6.09 -11.37 -7.24
CA LEU A 282 6.31 -9.94 -7.14
C LEU A 282 5.80 -9.30 -8.41
N CYS A 283 5.38 -8.04 -8.30
CA CYS A 283 4.94 -7.30 -9.45
C CYS A 283 5.45 -5.87 -9.39
N PHE A 284 6.05 -5.44 -10.51
CA PHE A 284 6.24 -4.04 -10.80
C PHE A 284 5.05 -3.56 -11.61
N ALA A 285 4.41 -2.49 -11.13
CA ALA A 285 3.49 -1.71 -11.93
C ALA A 285 4.13 -0.37 -12.30
N TYR A 286 3.90 0.06 -13.53
CA TYR A 286 4.30 1.40 -13.93
C TYR A 286 3.40 2.01 -14.98
N PHE A 287 3.39 3.32 -15.01
CA PHE A 287 2.59 4.16 -15.87
C PHE A 287 3.48 4.87 -16.88
N LEU A 288 3.23 4.67 -18.17
CA LEU A 288 3.77 5.55 -19.19
C LEU A 288 2.87 6.79 -19.35
N PRO A 289 3.42 7.98 -19.66
CA PRO A 289 2.68 9.24 -19.81
C PRO A 289 1.51 9.26 -20.82
N TYR A 290 1.24 8.13 -21.49
CA TYR A 290 0.25 7.94 -22.53
C TYR A 290 -0.80 6.90 -22.14
N SER A 291 -1.27 6.94 -20.89
CA SER A 291 -2.45 6.18 -20.44
C SER A 291 -2.25 4.66 -20.37
N THR A 292 -1.03 4.15 -20.52
CA THR A 292 -0.76 2.70 -20.50
C THR A 292 -0.08 2.31 -19.20
N VAL A 293 -0.69 1.36 -18.50
CA VAL A 293 -0.12 0.72 -17.31
C VAL A 293 0.47 -0.62 -17.73
N TYR A 294 1.68 -0.89 -17.27
CA TYR A 294 2.35 -2.17 -17.44
C TYR A 294 2.46 -2.90 -16.12
N PHE A 295 2.38 -4.22 -16.18
CA PHE A 295 2.57 -5.13 -15.05
C PHE A 295 3.63 -6.15 -15.42
N ILE A 296 4.75 -6.16 -14.69
CA ILE A 296 5.78 -7.17 -14.83
C ILE A 296 5.69 -8.08 -13.62
N LYS A 297 5.24 -9.31 -13.82
CA LYS A 297 5.20 -10.35 -12.78
C LYS A 297 6.52 -11.09 -12.81
N PHE A 298 7.17 -11.22 -11.66
CA PHE A 298 8.46 -11.88 -11.55
C PHE A 298 8.59 -12.65 -10.23
N ARG A 299 9.61 -13.49 -10.16
CA ARG A 299 10.07 -14.13 -8.92
C ARG A 299 11.48 -13.68 -8.62
N ALA A 300 11.75 -13.44 -7.35
CA ALA A 300 13.10 -13.31 -6.83
C ALA A 300 13.51 -14.62 -6.19
N GLN A 301 14.66 -15.15 -6.60
CA GLN A 301 15.18 -16.42 -6.09
C GLN A 301 16.65 -16.25 -5.73
N ARG A 302 17.02 -16.83 -4.60
CA ARG A 302 18.41 -16.99 -4.21
C ARG A 302 18.86 -18.41 -4.59
N PRO A 303 19.88 -18.58 -5.44
CA PRO A 303 20.34 -19.93 -5.83
C PRO A 303 20.79 -20.78 -4.65
N SER A 304 21.38 -20.14 -3.63
CA SER A 304 21.71 -20.76 -2.34
C SER A 304 21.84 -19.70 -1.25
N ASP A 305 21.73 -20.08 0.02
CA ASP A 305 21.88 -19.15 1.16
C ASP A 305 23.28 -18.52 1.27
N HIS A 306 24.25 -19.01 0.51
CA HIS A 306 25.62 -18.50 0.49
C HIS A 306 25.93 -17.63 -0.73
N THR A 307 25.06 -17.61 -1.75
CA THR A 307 25.28 -16.75 -2.91
C THR A 307 24.99 -15.30 -2.58
N ALA A 308 25.87 -14.40 -3.02
CA ALA A 308 25.71 -12.96 -2.90
C ALA A 308 24.80 -12.37 -3.99
N VAL A 309 23.96 -13.20 -4.62
CA VAL A 309 23.18 -12.88 -5.81
C VAL A 309 21.72 -13.29 -5.61
N VAL A 310 20.81 -12.41 -6.02
CA VAL A 310 19.39 -12.67 -6.21
C VAL A 310 19.08 -12.63 -7.69
N ILE A 311 18.47 -13.70 -8.19
CA ILE A 311 18.03 -13.80 -9.57
C ILE A 311 16.56 -13.40 -9.65
N LEU A 312 16.26 -12.43 -10.51
CA LEU A 312 14.91 -12.02 -10.85
C LEU A 312 14.50 -12.70 -12.15
N THR A 313 13.46 -13.52 -12.12
CA THR A 313 12.92 -14.16 -13.32
C THR A 313 11.58 -13.53 -13.65
N ALA A 314 11.56 -12.77 -14.74
CA ALA A 314 10.32 -12.29 -15.35
C ALA A 314 9.49 -13.50 -15.79
N LEU A 315 8.24 -13.54 -15.35
CA LEU A 315 7.30 -14.61 -15.67
C LEU A 315 6.34 -14.16 -16.77
N SER A 316 5.85 -12.94 -16.67
CA SER A 316 4.96 -12.35 -17.66
C SER A 316 5.05 -10.82 -17.63
N VAL A 317 4.74 -10.23 -18.78
CA VAL A 317 4.59 -8.79 -18.96
C VAL A 317 3.24 -8.55 -19.59
N HIS A 318 2.43 -7.72 -18.95
CA HIS A 318 1.11 -7.33 -19.44
C HIS A 318 1.00 -5.82 -19.51
N SER A 319 0.12 -5.32 -20.37
CA SER A 319 -0.17 -3.89 -20.44
C SER A 319 -1.64 -3.64 -20.72
N THR A 320 -2.16 -2.55 -20.14
CA THR A 320 -3.55 -2.13 -20.33
C THR A 320 -3.65 -0.61 -20.42
N VAL A 321 -4.67 -0.12 -21.11
CA VAL A 321 -4.90 1.32 -21.32
C VAL A 321 -5.98 1.83 -20.40
N LEU A 322 -5.60 2.75 -19.52
CA LEU A 322 -6.49 3.53 -18.68
C LEU A 322 -6.50 4.99 -19.17
N ALA A 323 -7.58 5.41 -19.85
CA ALA A 323 -7.69 6.76 -20.39
C ALA A 323 -7.88 7.82 -19.29
N ASP A 324 -7.39 9.04 -19.56
CA ASP A 324 -7.66 10.28 -18.81
C ASP A 324 -7.40 10.22 -17.29
N ILE A 325 -6.14 10.02 -16.89
CA ILE A 325 -5.75 9.94 -15.47
C ILE A 325 -4.69 10.97 -15.11
N ASN A 326 -4.87 11.60 -13.94
CA ASN A 326 -3.92 12.55 -13.36
C ASN A 326 -2.95 11.93 -12.34
N ALA A 327 -3.39 10.89 -11.61
CA ALA A 327 -2.57 10.16 -10.63
C ALA A 327 -3.04 8.71 -10.47
N VAL A 328 -2.11 7.79 -10.17
CA VAL A 328 -2.38 6.36 -10.07
C VAL A 328 -1.74 5.77 -8.81
N ASP A 329 -2.51 5.02 -8.04
CA ASP A 329 -2.00 4.15 -6.97
C ASP A 329 -2.43 2.70 -7.17
N TYR A 330 -1.63 1.76 -6.66
CA TYR A 330 -1.81 0.33 -6.86
C TYR A 330 -2.00 -0.41 -5.55
N LEU A 331 -2.88 -1.41 -5.54
CA LEU A 331 -3.06 -2.34 -4.44
C LEU A 331 -3.26 -3.78 -4.93
N PRO A 332 -2.42 -4.75 -4.52
CA PRO A 332 -2.75 -6.16 -4.71
C PRO A 332 -3.85 -6.64 -3.73
N ILE A 333 -4.84 -7.36 -4.26
CA ILE A 333 -5.82 -8.14 -3.51
C ILE A 333 -5.44 -9.61 -3.65
N CYS A 334 -5.30 -10.27 -2.50
CA CYS A 334 -5.01 -11.70 -2.39
C CYS A 334 -6.28 -12.49 -2.08
#